data_AF-A0A4Y7U374-F1
#
_entry.id   AF-A0A4Y7U374-F1
#
_cell.length_a   1.000
_cell.length_b   1.000
_cell.length_c   1.000
_cell.angle_alpha   90.00
_cell.angle_beta   90.00
_cell.angle_gamma   90.00
#
_symmetry.space_group_name_H-M   'P 1'
#
loop_
_entity.id
_entity.type
_entity.pdbx_description
1 polymer ?
#
loop_
_entity_poly.entity_id
_entity_poly.type
_entity_poly.pdbx_seq_one_letter_code
_entity_poly.pdbx_strand_id
1 'polypeptide(L)'
;FERTYVSTISKEEWKIALNKMYNSTKSFEEIAIRQDKIFRKGMKKREAKDAELSMETVFFKDSALQLINPKSNRVEDLCFENSERIAPKSGEIEILVENTTINFKDYLKVSGKI
;
A
#
# COMPACT_ATOMS: atom_id res chain seq x y z
N PHE A 1 -10.21 -16.68 -24.71
CA PHE A 1 -9.99 -15.35 -24.10
C PHE A 1 -9.03 -14.58 -24.98
N GLU A 2 -9.55 -13.81 -25.94
CA GLU A 2 -8.72 -12.89 -26.74
C GLU A 2 -8.30 -11.72 -25.85
N ARG A 3 -7.00 -11.60 -25.59
CA ARG A 3 -6.42 -10.40 -24.98
C ARG A 3 -6.04 -9.43 -26.10
N THR A 4 -6.98 -8.60 -26.51
CA THR A 4 -6.66 -7.41 -27.31
C THR A 4 -6.23 -6.28 -26.37
N TYR A 5 -4.98 -6.35 -25.88
CA TYR A 5 -4.34 -5.17 -25.33
C TYR A 5 -3.65 -4.44 -26.47
N VAL A 6 -4.40 -3.58 -27.15
CA VAL A 6 -3.80 -2.52 -27.97
C VAL A 6 -4.21 -1.20 -27.34
N SER A 7 -3.56 -0.86 -26.23
CA SER A 7 -3.54 0.52 -25.74
C SER A 7 -2.18 1.12 -26.13
N THR A 8 -1.99 1.25 -27.44
CA THR A 8 -0.84 1.97 -27.99
C THR A 8 -1.20 3.45 -27.99
N ILE A 9 -0.67 4.19 -27.02
CA ILE A 9 -0.66 5.66 -27.00
C ILE A 9 -0.25 6.14 -28.40
N SER A 10 -1.05 7.02 -29.00
CA SER A 10 -0.80 7.53 -30.35
C SER A 10 0.50 8.35 -30.40
N LYS A 11 1.08 8.49 -31.59
CA LYS A 11 2.32 9.26 -31.80
C LYS A 11 2.15 10.72 -31.37
N GLU A 12 0.96 11.27 -31.56
CA GLU A 12 0.58 12.64 -31.18
C GLU A 12 0.48 12.79 -29.65
N GLU A 13 -0.13 11.83 -28.95
CA GLU A 13 -0.17 11.80 -27.49
C GLU A 13 1.24 11.66 -26.89
N TRP A 14 2.10 10.86 -27.52
CA TRP A 14 3.51 10.75 -27.16
C TRP A 14 4.25 12.08 -27.27
N LYS A 15 4.06 12.81 -28.38
CA LYS A 15 4.66 14.14 -28.55
C LYS A 15 4.19 15.11 -27.47
N ILE A 16 2.90 15.12 -27.16
CA ILE A 16 2.32 15.99 -26.12
C ILE A 16 2.89 15.62 -24.74
N ALA A 17 2.97 14.33 -24.44
CA ALA A 17 3.51 13.85 -23.17
C ALA A 17 4.99 14.17 -22.98
N LEU A 18 5.81 13.91 -24.00
CA LEU A 18 7.25 14.23 -24.00
C LEU A 18 7.45 15.75 -23.87
N ASN A 19 6.68 16.57 -24.59
CA ASN A 19 6.77 18.02 -24.48
C ASN A 19 6.42 18.51 -23.05
N LYS A 20 5.37 17.95 -22.44
CA LYS A 20 5.02 18.22 -21.02
C LYS A 20 6.04 17.68 -20.02
N MET A 21 6.87 16.72 -20.41
CA MET A 21 7.96 16.20 -19.57
C MET A 21 9.19 17.09 -19.66
N TYR A 22 9.64 17.43 -20.88
CA TYR A 22 10.80 18.27 -21.11
C TYR A 22 10.59 19.72 -20.65
N ASN A 23 9.36 20.22 -20.66
CA ASN A 23 9.04 21.56 -20.14
C ASN A 23 8.73 21.58 -18.63
N SER A 24 8.85 20.46 -17.93
CA SER A 24 8.67 20.41 -16.49
C SER A 24 9.98 20.80 -15.79
N THR A 25 9.91 21.72 -14.84
CA THR A 25 11.05 22.09 -13.99
C THR A 25 11.47 21.01 -12.99
N LYS A 26 10.68 19.93 -12.87
CA LYS A 26 10.96 18.82 -11.97
C LYS A 26 11.75 17.73 -12.70
N SER A 27 12.95 17.44 -12.20
CA SER A 27 13.73 16.30 -12.66
C SER A 27 13.02 14.99 -12.35
N PHE A 28 13.14 14.02 -13.26
CA PHE A 28 12.63 12.66 -13.10
C PHE A 28 13.72 11.68 -13.54
N GLU A 29 13.78 10.51 -12.90
CA GLU A 29 14.75 9.47 -13.23
C GLU A 29 14.23 8.53 -14.32
N GLU A 30 12.94 8.24 -14.26
CA GLU A 30 12.33 7.16 -15.04
C GLU A 30 10.85 7.47 -15.34
N ILE A 31 10.33 6.89 -16.42
CA ILE A 31 8.92 6.91 -16.77
C ILE A 31 8.32 5.51 -16.86
N ALA A 32 7.07 5.38 -16.42
CA ALA A 32 6.29 4.16 -16.57
C ALA A 32 4.94 4.47 -17.22
N ILE A 33 4.50 3.58 -18.12
CA ILE A 33 3.19 3.67 -18.78
C ILE A 33 2.29 2.58 -18.22
N ARG A 34 1.12 2.96 -17.71
CA ARG A 34 0.10 2.02 -17.23
C ARG A 34 -1.27 2.55 -17.60
N GLN A 35 -2.11 1.74 -18.25
CA GLN A 35 -3.50 2.09 -18.58
C GLN A 35 -3.61 3.48 -19.24
N ASP A 36 -2.82 3.71 -20.28
CA ASP A 36 -2.74 4.99 -21.05
C ASP A 36 -2.35 6.24 -20.24
N LYS A 37 -1.83 6.05 -19.02
CA LYS A 37 -1.28 7.11 -18.18
C LYS A 37 0.23 7.00 -18.09
N ILE A 38 0.87 8.17 -18.04
CA ILE A 38 2.32 8.30 -17.90
C ILE A 38 2.64 8.74 -16.48
N PHE A 39 3.42 7.90 -15.80
CA PHE A 39 3.91 8.11 -14.45
C PHE A 39 5.38 8.51 -14.50
N ARG A 40 5.79 9.43 -13.62
CA ARG A 40 7.17 9.92 -13.52
C ARG A 40 7.73 9.55 -12.16
N LYS A 41 8.88 8.88 -12.12
CA LYS A 41 9.61 8.62 -10.89
C LYS A 41 10.41 9.87 -10.53
N GLY A 42 9.94 10.60 -9.51
CA GLY A 42 10.64 11.76 -8.94
C GLY A 42 11.36 11.38 -7.65
N MET A 43 12.54 11.95 -7.43
CA MET A 43 13.18 11.92 -6.12
C MET A 43 12.60 13.04 -5.25
N LYS A 44 12.10 12.70 -4.06
CA LYS A 44 11.70 13.69 -3.04
C LYS A 44 12.58 13.52 -1.82
N LYS A 45 13.15 14.61 -1.30
CA LYS A 45 13.77 14.60 0.03
C LYS A 45 12.68 14.37 1.06
N ARG A 46 12.89 13.42 1.97
CA ARG A 46 12.00 13.17 3.10
C ARG A 46 11.83 14.48 3.88
N GLU A 47 10.59 14.91 4.12
CA GLU A 47 10.33 16.15 4.86
C GLU A 47 10.51 15.90 6.36
N ALA A 48 10.91 16.92 7.13
CA ALA A 48 11.17 16.77 8.58
C ALA A 48 9.93 16.32 9.37
N LYS A 49 8.72 16.66 8.90
CA LYS A 49 7.45 16.16 9.48
C LYS A 49 7.27 14.65 9.31
N ASP A 50 7.88 14.04 8.30
CA ASP A 50 7.88 12.58 8.09
C ASP A 50 8.92 11.85 8.96
N ALA A 51 9.80 12.60 9.65
CA ALA A 51 10.75 12.05 10.61
C ALA A 51 10.11 11.90 12.00
N GLU A 52 9.23 12.83 12.41
CA GLU A 52 8.39 12.66 13.62
C GLU A 52 7.37 11.52 13.46
N LEU A 53 6.94 11.23 12.24
CA LEU A 53 6.12 10.06 11.90
C LEU A 53 6.94 8.77 11.74
N SER A 54 8.24 8.77 12.07
CA SER A 54 9.00 7.51 12.08
C SER A 54 8.45 6.64 13.20
N MET A 55 7.56 5.72 12.84
CA MET A 55 7.16 4.63 13.73
C MET A 55 8.42 3.87 14.13
N GLU A 56 8.62 3.71 15.44
CA GLU A 56 9.57 2.73 15.94
C GLU A 56 9.26 1.39 15.27
N THR A 57 10.30 0.74 14.77
CA THR A 57 10.14 -0.61 14.23
C THR A 57 9.95 -1.55 15.42
N VAL A 58 8.70 -1.89 15.72
CA VAL A 58 8.39 -2.92 16.72
C VAL A 58 8.59 -4.28 16.07
N PHE A 59 9.45 -5.11 16.65
CA PHE A 59 9.56 -6.50 16.23
C PHE A 59 8.41 -7.29 16.84
N PHE A 60 7.59 -7.94 16.00
CA PHE A 60 6.48 -8.82 16.42
C PHE A 60 6.90 -9.99 17.34
N LYS A 61 8.22 -10.21 17.52
CA LYS A 61 8.76 -11.22 18.45
C LYS A 61 8.72 -10.76 19.91
N ASP A 62 8.65 -9.46 20.16
CA ASP A 62 8.79 -8.89 21.51
C ASP A 62 7.42 -8.65 22.18
N SER A 63 6.36 -8.51 21.38
CA SER A 63 4.99 -8.27 21.84
C SER A 63 3.98 -8.95 20.93
N ALA A 64 2.94 -9.55 21.51
CA ALA A 64 1.78 -10.02 20.74
C ALA A 64 0.99 -8.80 20.25
N LEU A 65 0.82 -8.69 18.94
CA LEU A 65 0.12 -7.57 18.30
C LEU A 65 -1.07 -8.07 17.48
N GLN A 66 -2.14 -7.28 17.45
CA GLN A 66 -3.32 -7.52 16.61
C GLN A 66 -3.56 -6.32 15.69
N LEU A 67 -3.77 -6.57 14.40
CA LEU A 67 -4.24 -5.55 13.47
C LEU A 67 -5.74 -5.32 13.70
N ILE A 68 -6.11 -4.08 14.03
CA ILE A 68 -7.49 -3.69 14.30
C ILE A 68 -7.97 -2.60 13.36
N ASN A 69 -9.29 -2.52 13.22
CA ASN A 69 -9.97 -1.39 12.60
C ASN A 69 -10.60 -0.52 13.70
N PRO A 70 -10.05 0.67 14.00
CA PRO A 70 -10.59 1.58 15.00
C PRO A 70 -11.85 2.29 14.49
N LYS A 71 -12.96 1.53 14.35
CA LYS A 71 -14.31 2.01 13.97
C LYS A 71 -14.36 2.96 12.77
N SER A 72 -13.38 2.89 11.88
CA SER A 72 -13.35 3.69 10.67
C SER A 72 -13.65 2.82 9.45
N ASN A 73 -14.29 3.41 8.45
CA ASN A 73 -14.53 2.73 7.18
C ASN A 73 -13.38 3.00 6.18
N ARG A 74 -12.19 3.31 6.69
CA ARG A 74 -11.02 3.77 5.94
C ARG A 74 -9.83 2.86 6.20
N VAL A 75 -9.11 2.52 5.14
CA VAL A 75 -7.94 1.62 5.20
C VAL A 75 -6.77 2.30 5.90
N GLU A 76 -6.70 3.64 5.78
CA GLU A 76 -5.64 4.47 6.35
C GLU A 76 -5.66 4.50 7.87
N ASP A 77 -6.79 4.15 8.47
CA ASP A 77 -6.99 4.18 9.92
C ASP A 77 -6.65 2.84 10.60
N LEU A 78 -6.28 1.80 9.83
CA LEU A 78 -5.83 0.53 10.39
C LEU A 78 -4.57 0.71 11.25
N CYS A 79 -4.56 0.08 12.42
CA CYS A 79 -3.42 0.14 13.33
C CYS A 79 -3.21 -1.19 14.06
N PHE A 80 -1.98 -1.39 14.55
CA PHE A 80 -1.68 -2.51 15.45
C PHE A 80 -1.89 -2.08 16.90
N GLU A 81 -2.56 -2.91 17.67
CA GLU A 81 -2.65 -2.79 19.13
C GLU A 81 -1.95 -3.96 19.82
N ASN A 82 -1.50 -3.73 21.05
CA ASN A 82 -1.01 -4.82 21.91
C ASN A 82 -2.17 -5.76 22.25
N SER A 83 -1.97 -7.04 21.99
CA SER A 83 -2.88 -8.10 22.40
C SER A 83 -2.25 -8.88 23.55
N GLU A 84 -3.09 -9.39 24.44
CA GLU A 84 -2.63 -10.36 25.43
C GLU A 84 -2.40 -11.73 24.75
N ARG A 85 -1.34 -12.43 25.17
CA ARG A 85 -1.11 -13.81 24.75
C ARG A 85 -2.05 -14.72 25.52
N ILE A 86 -2.90 -15.47 24.81
CA ILE A 86 -3.85 -16.41 25.40
C ILE A 86 -3.29 -17.82 25.25
N ALA A 87 -3.14 -18.54 26.37
CA ALA A 87 -2.70 -19.93 26.35
C ALA A 87 -3.77 -20.85 25.72
N PRO A 88 -3.38 -21.81 24.86
CA PRO A 88 -4.33 -22.71 24.22
C PRO A 88 -5.01 -23.64 25.24
N LYS A 89 -6.31 -23.90 25.05
CA LYS A 89 -7.08 -24.88 25.84
C LYS A 89 -6.96 -26.29 25.25
N SER A 90 -7.60 -27.25 25.91
CA SER A 90 -7.66 -28.64 25.41
C SER A 90 -8.27 -28.68 24.01
N GLY A 91 -7.50 -29.19 23.04
CA GLY A 91 -7.88 -29.27 21.62
C GLY A 91 -7.52 -28.04 20.78
N GLU A 92 -6.91 -27.00 21.37
CA GLU A 92 -6.43 -25.81 20.66
C GLU A 92 -4.91 -25.83 20.50
N ILE A 93 -4.40 -25.08 19.51
CA ILE A 93 -2.97 -24.85 19.31
C ILE A 93 -2.70 -23.35 19.15
N GLU A 94 -1.54 -22.90 19.60
CA GLU A 94 -1.05 -21.55 19.32
C GLU A 94 -0.16 -21.60 18.08
N ILE A 95 -0.33 -20.61 17.19
CA ILE A 95 0.40 -20.51 15.92
C ILE A 95 1.14 -19.18 15.89
N LEU A 96 2.45 -19.24 15.65
CA LEU A 96 3.23 -18.06 15.30
C LEU A 96 2.95 -17.72 13.83
N VAL A 97 2.24 -16.61 13.59
CA VAL A 97 1.90 -16.15 12.25
C VAL A 97 3.05 -15.30 11.69
N GLU A 98 3.83 -15.85 10.76
CA GLU A 98 4.88 -15.10 10.06
C GLU A 98 4.32 -14.27 8.90
N ASN A 99 3.35 -14.83 8.17
CA ASN A 99 2.72 -14.21 7.02
C ASN A 99 1.24 -14.58 7.00
N THR A 100 0.40 -13.68 6.51
CA THR A 100 -1.02 -13.93 6.28
C THR A 100 -1.49 -13.26 5.00
N THR A 101 -2.59 -13.74 4.44
CA THR A 101 -3.18 -13.22 3.19
C THR A 101 -4.29 -12.23 3.49
N ILE A 102 -4.38 -11.17 2.69
CA ILE A 102 -5.53 -10.26 2.70
C ILE A 102 -6.58 -10.79 1.72
N ASN A 103 -7.76 -11.13 2.22
CA ASN A 103 -8.88 -11.58 1.41
C ASN A 103 -9.86 -10.43 1.13
N PHE A 104 -10.72 -10.61 0.12
CA PHE A 104 -11.77 -9.63 -0.19
C PHE A 104 -12.71 -9.39 1.00
N LYS A 105 -12.97 -10.43 1.81
CA LYS A 105 -13.75 -10.32 3.04
C LYS A 105 -13.14 -9.32 4.03
N ASP A 106 -11.81 -9.22 4.09
CA ASP A 106 -11.13 -8.30 5.00
C ASP A 106 -11.32 -6.85 4.54
N TYR A 107 -11.23 -6.60 3.23
CA TYR A 107 -11.61 -5.31 2.66
C TYR A 107 -13.06 -4.92 2.96
N LEU A 108 -14.01 -5.87 2.85
CA LEU A 108 -15.42 -5.58 3.15
C LEU A 108 -15.63 -5.18 4.62
N LYS A 109 -14.93 -5.83 5.56
CA LYS A 109 -14.96 -5.45 6.98
C LYS A 109 -14.38 -4.05 7.20
N VAL A 110 -13.24 -3.74 6.58
CA VAL A 110 -12.58 -2.44 6.75
C VAL A 110 -13.37 -1.31 6.12
N SER A 111 -14.08 -1.58 5.01
CA SER A 111 -14.94 -0.58 4.36
C SER A 111 -16.35 -0.47 4.96
N GLY A 112 -16.66 -1.20 6.04
CA GLY A 112 -17.96 -1.16 6.71
C GLY A 112 -19.12 -1.74 5.89
N LYS A 113 -18.82 -2.65 4.95
CA LYS A 113 -19.82 -3.31 4.09
C LYS A 113 -20.37 -4.60 4.71
N ILE A 114 -19.67 -5.17 5.70
CA ILE A 114 -20.08 -6.32 6.53
C ILE A 114 -19.53 -6.19 7.95
#